data_AF-A0A973JM96-F1
#
_entry.id   AF-A0A973JM96-F1
#
_cell.length_a   1.000
_cell.length_b   1.000
_cell.length_c   1.000
_cell.angle_alpha   90.00
_cell.angle_beta   90.00
_cell.angle_gamma   90.00
#
_symmetry.space_group_name_H-M   'P 1'
#
loop_
_entity.id
_entity.type
_entity.pdbx_description
1 polymer ?
#
loop_
_entity_poly.entity_id
_entity_poly.type
_entity_poly.pdbx_seq_one_letter_code
_entity_poly.pdbx_strand_id
1 'polypeptide(L)' 'APVIAYGRGGSLDIVEDGVSGVLFDHQTINSVVNAIQKAESIKFLPGTLRRKAKRFDKSLFITKIRKVVSDQSIRL' A
#
# COMPACT_ATOMS: atom_id res chain seq x y z
N ALA A 1 -7.92 -3.42 -6.58
CA ALA A 1 -7.48 -4.83 -6.62
C ALA A 1 -6.29 -4.99 -5.67
N PRO A 2 -5.98 -6.20 -5.17
CA PRO A 2 -4.70 -6.48 -4.52
C PRO A 2 -3.54 -6.28 -5.52
N VAL A 3 -2.32 -6.12 -5.02
CA VAL A 3 -1.10 -6.01 -5.83
C VAL A 3 -0.10 -7.09 -5.46
N ILE A 4 0.71 -7.53 -6.42
CA ILE A 4 1.91 -8.34 -6.17
C ILE A 4 3.10 -7.40 -6.33
N ALA A 5 3.93 -7.27 -5.30
CA ALA A 5 5.01 -6.30 -5.28
C ALA A 5 6.32 -6.89 -4.75
N TYR A 6 7.44 -6.38 -5.24
CA TYR A 6 8.76 -6.75 -4.72
C TYR A 6 8.90 -6.21 -3.30
N GLY A 7 9.25 -7.05 -2.31
CA GLY A 7 9.30 -6.76 -0.89
C GLY A 7 10.49 -5.89 -0.45
N ARG A 8 10.72 -4.77 -1.14
CA ARG A 8 11.79 -3.80 -0.86
C ARG A 8 11.31 -2.37 -1.10
N GLY A 9 11.86 -1.44 -0.33
CA GLY A 9 11.56 -0.01 -0.46
C GLY A 9 10.10 0.31 -0.12
N GLY A 10 9.52 1.28 -0.83
CA GLY A 10 8.19 1.81 -0.51
C GLY A 10 7.03 0.81 -0.62
N SER A 11 7.22 -0.36 -1.23
CA SER A 11 6.20 -1.42 -1.22
C SER A 11 5.93 -1.95 0.19
N LEU A 12 6.96 -2.00 1.06
CA LEU A 12 6.85 -2.43 2.45
C LEU A 12 6.03 -1.45 3.30
N ASP A 13 6.02 -0.16 2.91
CA ASP A 13 5.24 0.88 3.59
C ASP A 13 3.76 0.88 3.20
N ILE A 14 3.44 0.32 2.03
CA ILE A 14 2.12 0.42 1.39
C ILE A 14 1.36 -0.91 1.46
N VAL A 15 2.05 -2.02 1.19
CA VAL A 15 1.46 -3.35 1.01
C VAL A 15 1.66 -4.18 2.28
N GLU A 16 0.56 -4.53 2.91
CA GLU A 16 0.53 -5.59 3.92
C GLU A 16 0.31 -6.93 3.22
N ASP A 17 1.33 -7.79 3.29
CA ASP A 17 1.36 -9.12 2.69
C ASP A 17 0.21 -10.00 3.25
N GLY A 18 -0.47 -10.72 2.37
CA GLY A 18 -1.64 -11.54 2.73
C GLY A 18 -2.94 -10.76 2.94
N VAL A 19 -2.88 -9.43 3.14
CA VAL A 19 -4.04 -8.61 3.50
C VAL A 19 -4.46 -7.66 2.38
N SER A 20 -3.49 -6.95 1.80
CA SER A 20 -3.72 -5.95 0.76
C SER A 20 -2.99 -6.20 -0.55
N GLY A 21 -2.17 -7.23 -0.56
CA GLY A 21 -1.40 -7.71 -1.68
C GLY A 21 -0.54 -8.89 -1.25
N VAL A 22 0.38 -9.28 -2.12
CA VAL A 22 1.42 -10.26 -1.81
C VAL A 22 2.78 -9.63 -2.08
N LEU A 23 3.71 -9.83 -1.15
CA LEU A 23 5.11 -9.45 -1.34
C LEU A 23 5.95 -10.66 -1.78
N PHE A 24 6.96 -10.40 -2.61
CA PHE A 24 7.94 -11.41 -3.02
C PHE A 24 9.37 -10.92 -2.80
N ASP A 25 10.28 -11.83 -2.44
CA ASP A 25 11.57 -11.45 -1.85
C ASP A 25 12.76 -11.46 -2.81
N HIS A 26 12.64 -12.13 -3.96
CA HIS A 26 13.70 -12.24 -4.95
C HIS A 26 13.20 -11.87 -6.33
N GLN A 27 13.99 -11.13 -7.12
CA GLN A 27 13.66 -10.78 -8.50
C GLN A 27 13.93 -11.96 -9.45
N THR A 28 13.30 -13.10 -9.16
CA THR A 28 13.38 -14.32 -9.96
C THR A 28 11.99 -14.71 -10.45
N ILE A 29 11.93 -15.42 -11.57
CA ILE A 29 10.68 -15.94 -12.15
C ILE A 29 9.92 -16.76 -11.10
N ASN A 30 10.60 -17.69 -10.42
CA ASN A 30 9.99 -18.55 -9.41
C ASN A 30 9.36 -17.75 -8.26
N SER A 31 10.02 -16.68 -7.80
CA SER A 31 9.48 -15.86 -6.71
C SER A 31 8.19 -15.13 -7.12
N VAL A 32 8.10 -14.69 -8.38
CA VAL A 32 6.88 -14.05 -8.92
C VAL A 32 5.77 -15.08 -9.11
N VAL A 33 6.08 -16.27 -9.66
CA VAL A 33 5.12 -17.37 -9.81
C VAL A 33 4.51 -17.75 -8.47
N ASN A 34 5.34 -17.96 -7.44
CA ASN A 34 4.87 -18.29 -6.10
C ASN A 34 3.98 -17.19 -5.52
N ALA A 35 4.28 -15.92 -5.79
CA ALA A 35 3.48 -14.80 -5.32
C ALA A 35 2.12 -14.71 -6.03
N ILE A 36 2.05 -15.04 -7.32
CA ILE A 36 0.80 -15.14 -8.07
C ILE A 36 -0.08 -16.25 -7.48
N GLN A 37 0.48 -17.46 -7.31
CA GLN A 37 -0.26 -18.59 -6.73
C GLN A 37 -0.77 -18.27 -5.31
N LYS A 38 0.06 -17.64 -4.48
CA LYS A 38 -0.36 -17.16 -3.15
C LYS A 38 -1.51 -16.16 -3.26
N ALA A 39 -1.42 -15.17 -4.15
CA ALA A 39 -2.49 -14.18 -4.34
C ALA A 39 -3.81 -14.84 -4.79
N GLU A 40 -3.76 -15.81 -5.69
CA GLU A 40 -4.96 -16.55 -6.15
C GLU A 40 -5.63 -17.36 -5.03
N SER A 41 -4.84 -17.87 -4.08
CA SER A 41 -5.37 -18.60 -2.90
C SER A 41 -6.03 -17.69 -1.85
N ILE A 42 -5.80 -16.38 -1.90
CA ILE A 42 -6.29 -15.44 -0.87
C ILE A 42 -7.62 -14.81 -1.30
N LYS A 43 -8.63 -14.93 -0.45
CA LYS A 43 -9.87 -14.15 -0.58
C LYS A 43 -9.69 -12.74 -0.03
N PHE A 44 -9.25 -11.81 -0.88
CA PHE A 44 -9.12 -10.41 -0.48
C PHE A 44 -10.47 -9.76 -0.19
N LEU A 45 -10.54 -9.03 0.93
CA LEU A 45 -11.74 -8.31 1.34
C LEU A 45 -11.79 -6.93 0.68
N PRO A 46 -12.74 -6.63 -0.22
CA PRO A 46 -12.79 -5.35 -0.94
C PRO A 46 -12.86 -4.13 -0.01
N GLY A 47 -13.54 -4.27 1.14
CA GLY A 47 -13.60 -3.24 2.16
C GLY A 47 -12.24 -2.92 2.76
N THR A 48 -11.39 -3.93 3.01
CA THR A 48 -10.03 -3.76 3.53
C THR A 48 -9.14 -3.05 2.51
N LEU A 49 -9.18 -3.49 1.25
CA LEU A 49 -8.43 -2.85 0.16
C LEU A 49 -8.80 -1.37 0.01
N ARG A 50 -10.10 -1.07 -0.01
CA ARG A 50 -10.60 0.31 -0.12
C ARG A 50 -10.16 1.18 1.06
N ARG A 51 -10.25 0.67 2.30
CA ARG A 51 -9.81 1.42 3.49
C ARG A 51 -8.33 1.76 3.45
N LYS A 52 -7.48 0.83 3.02
CA LYS A 52 -6.03 1.08 2.87
C LYS A 52 -5.75 2.11 1.77
N ALA A 53 -6.37 1.97 0.60
CA ALA A 53 -6.23 2.94 -0.49
C ALA A 53 -6.69 4.36 -0.11
N LYS A 54 -7.74 4.49 0.73
CA LYS A 54 -8.27 5.79 1.19
C LYS A 54 -7.23 6.69 1.87
N ARG A 55 -6.15 6.13 2.42
CA ARG A 55 -5.06 6.91 3.03
C ARG A 55 -4.29 7.76 2.01
N PHE A 56 -4.33 7.38 0.74
CA PHE A 56 -3.70 8.08 -0.38
C PHE A 56 -4.68 8.99 -1.14
N ASP A 57 -5.86 9.24 -0.56
CA ASP A 57 -6.85 10.14 -1.16
C ASP A 57 -6.31 11.56 -1.30
N LYS A 58 -6.54 12.18 -2.46
CA LYS A 58 -6.07 13.52 -2.79
C LYS A 58 -6.59 14.58 -1.83
N SER A 59 -7.88 14.52 -1.47
CA SER A 59 -8.48 15.50 -0.56
C SER A 59 -7.90 15.37 0.85
N LEU A 60 -7.62 14.14 1.29
CA LEU A 60 -6.95 13.89 2.57
C LEU A 60 -5.53 14.43 2.58
N PHE A 61 -4.77 14.23 1.49
CA PHE A 61 -3.43 14.78 1.34
C PHE A 61 -3.44 16.31 1.41
N ILE A 62 -4.29 16.97 0.60
CA ILE A 62 -4.40 18.44 0.57
C ILE A 62 -4.80 18.99 1.95
N THR A 63 -5.75 18.34 2.63
CA THR A 63 -6.19 18.75 3.97
C THR A 63 -5.05 18.67 4.97
N LYS A 64 -4.31 17.55 4.97
CA LYS A 64 -3.19 17.34 5.90
C LYS A 64 -2.02 18.28 5.63
N ILE A 65 -1.64 18.49 4.38
CA ILE A 65 -0.51 19.38 4.07
C ILE A 65 -0.84 20.85 4.40
N ARG A 66 -2.08 21.31 4.12
CA ARG A 66 -2.53 22.66 4.50
C ARG A 66 -2.47 22.87 5.99
N LYS A 67 -2.87 21.87 6.79
CA LYS A 67 -2.77 21.93 8.24
C LYS A 67 -1.31 22.11 8.68
N VAL A 68 -0.40 21.29 8.16
CA VAL A 68 1.03 21.39 8.51
C VAL A 68 1.61 22.76 8.16
N VAL A 69 1.30 23.30 6.97
CA VAL A 69 1.77 24.63 6.55
C VAL A 69 1.19 25.73 7.46
N SER A 70 -0.12 25.70 7.73
CA SER A 70 -0.78 26.71 8.56
C SER A 70 -0.26 26.69 10.00
N ASP A 71 -0.06 25.50 10.57
CA ASP A 71 0.47 25.34 11.93
C ASP A 71 1.91 25.89 12.06
N GLN A 72 2.70 25.89 10.98
CA GLN A 72 4.05 26.49 10.95
C GLN A 72 4.01 28.01 10.75
N SER A 73 3.11 28.51 9.90
CA SER A 73 2.94 29.96 9.69
C SER A 73 2.47 30.70 10.95
N ILE A 74 1.79 30.04 11.88
CA ILE A 74 1.33 30.63 13.15
C ILE A 74 2.46 30.64 14.21
N ARG A 75 3.54 29.88 14.00
CA ARG A 75 4.70 29.79 14.93
C ARG A 75 5.82 30.77 14.61
N LEU A 76 5.71 31.49 13.48
CA LEU A 76 6.59 32.60 13.09
C LEU A 76 5.95 33.92 13.49
#